data_AF-A0A9P7M6D8-F1
#
_entry.id   AF-A0A9P7M6D8-F1
#
_cell.length_a   1.000
_cell.length_b   1.000
_cell.length_c   1.000
_cell.angle_alpha   90.00
_cell.angle_beta   90.00
_cell.angle_gamma   90.00
#
_symmetry.space_group_name_H-M   'P 1'
#
loop_
_entity.id
_entity.type
_entity.pdbx_description
1 polymer ?
#
loop_
_entity_poly.entity_id
_entity_poly.type
_entity_poly.pdbx_seq_one_letter_code
_entity_poly.pdbx_strand_id
1 'polypeptide(L)'
;MYGPSCSFKVQRLRFGLYLKTTPTRRYPMLANEFAALQLECLSELRAIPKEVAPKYAITNVLGKACYDGRLITGSVYDEARGDFFGPFVDEDDFNNTLRCIPLPNVVHSSGHEIVLTHGDLNMRNIMMHNGRLSGIIDWETCGWFPDYWDYTKAHFITKIHRRWLRIVDAVFEKLGNFEAELAVERQLWWYCY
;
A
#
# COMPACT_ATOMS: atom_id res chain seq x y z
N MET A 1 39.49 15.45 3.52
CA MET A 1 40.22 15.01 2.32
C MET A 1 39.59 13.74 1.80
N TYR A 2 38.77 13.80 0.75
CA TYR A 2 38.58 12.68 -0.19
C TYR A 2 38.30 13.27 -1.56
N GLY A 3 39.06 12.79 -2.54
CA GLY A 3 39.21 13.33 -3.88
C GLY A 3 38.19 12.84 -4.91
N PRO A 4 38.43 13.15 -6.20
CA PRO A 4 37.44 13.03 -7.26
C PRO A 4 37.58 11.70 -8.04
N SER A 5 36.58 10.82 -7.93
CA SER A 5 36.19 9.78 -8.92
C SER A 5 35.03 8.99 -8.28
N CYS A 6 33.80 8.86 -8.80
CA CYS A 6 33.37 8.65 -10.18
C CYS A 6 31.89 9.06 -10.39
N SER A 7 31.64 9.71 -11.53
CA SER A 7 30.49 9.56 -12.44
C SER A 7 29.09 10.09 -12.05
N PHE A 8 28.48 10.78 -13.03
CA PHE A 8 27.16 11.44 -13.02
C PHE A 8 25.93 10.52 -13.26
N LYS A 9 25.98 9.18 -13.05
CA LYS A 9 24.78 8.29 -13.16
C LYS A 9 24.69 7.12 -12.15
N VAL A 10 24.05 7.23 -10.96
CA VAL A 10 23.71 6.04 -10.11
C VAL A 10 22.53 6.27 -9.14
N GLN A 11 21.55 5.35 -9.15
CA GLN A 11 20.52 5.09 -8.14
C GLN A 11 20.82 3.69 -7.53
N ARG A 12 20.58 3.42 -6.24
CA ARG A 12 20.75 2.10 -5.58
C ARG A 12 19.47 1.72 -4.82
N LEU A 13 19.16 0.44 -4.75
CA LEU A 13 18.07 -0.26 -4.03
C LEU A 13 18.55 -1.74 -3.92
N ARG A 14 18.24 -2.61 -2.94
CA ARG A 14 17.48 -2.60 -1.68
C ARG A 14 18.38 -2.56 -0.44
N PHE A 15 17.76 -2.28 0.72
CA PHE A 15 18.34 -2.14 2.08
C PHE A 15 19.50 -1.12 2.23
N GLY A 16 19.55 -0.11 1.35
CA GLY A 16 20.58 0.96 1.36
C GLY A 16 20.52 1.81 0.09
N LEU A 17 19.39 2.47 -0.09
CA LEU A 17 18.89 3.14 -1.31
C LEU A 17 19.64 4.44 -1.69
N TYR A 18 19.86 4.76 -2.98
CA TYR A 18 20.37 6.07 -3.47
C TYR A 18 19.78 6.49 -4.82
N LEU A 19 19.90 7.78 -5.21
CA LEU A 19 19.19 8.50 -6.28
C LEU A 19 20.15 9.17 -7.30
N LYS A 20 19.69 9.45 -8.54
CA LYS A 20 20.33 10.49 -9.37
C LYS A 20 19.44 11.42 -10.20
N THR A 21 19.95 12.63 -10.40
CA THR A 21 19.24 13.85 -10.84
C THR A 21 19.81 14.40 -12.17
N THR A 22 18.96 14.89 -13.09
CA THR A 22 19.31 15.72 -14.27
C THR A 22 18.04 16.39 -14.87
N PRO A 23 18.14 17.56 -15.56
CA PRO A 23 17.01 18.50 -15.65
C PRO A 23 16.16 18.47 -16.95
N THR A 24 14.87 18.84 -16.77
CA THR A 24 13.82 19.34 -17.71
C THR A 24 13.27 18.39 -18.79
N ARG A 25 11.98 18.32 -19.20
CA ARG A 25 10.83 19.28 -19.28
C ARG A 25 9.48 18.51 -19.37
N ARG A 26 8.36 19.14 -18.98
CA ARG A 26 6.94 18.67 -18.92
C ARG A 26 6.45 17.84 -20.13
N TYR A 27 5.93 16.61 -19.95
CA TYR A 27 5.02 15.97 -20.93
C TYR A 27 4.08 14.89 -20.32
N PRO A 28 2.89 14.65 -20.89
CA PRO A 28 1.97 13.55 -20.54
C PRO A 28 2.58 12.13 -20.66
N MET A 29 3.72 11.96 -21.34
CA MET A 29 4.52 10.72 -21.31
C MET A 29 5.01 10.36 -19.90
N LEU A 30 5.15 11.35 -19.01
CA LEU A 30 5.46 11.12 -17.60
C LEU A 30 4.41 10.26 -16.90
N ALA A 31 3.14 10.27 -17.32
CA ALA A 31 2.12 9.41 -16.70
C ALA A 31 2.37 7.93 -16.98
N ASN A 32 2.83 7.61 -18.19
CA ASN A 32 3.11 6.22 -18.59
C ASN A 32 4.42 5.72 -17.97
N GLU A 33 5.47 6.54 -17.96
CA GLU A 33 6.73 6.21 -17.28
C GLU A 33 6.56 6.14 -15.76
N PHE A 34 5.74 7.03 -15.18
CA PHE A 34 5.39 7.00 -13.76
C PHE A 34 4.63 5.73 -13.42
N ALA A 35 3.58 5.39 -14.18
CA ALA A 35 2.81 4.18 -13.94
C ALA A 35 3.64 2.90 -14.14
N ALA A 36 4.57 2.88 -15.11
CA ALA A 36 5.48 1.76 -15.31
C ALA A 36 6.47 1.59 -14.14
N LEU A 37 7.13 2.67 -13.71
CA LEU A 37 8.06 2.62 -12.57
C LEU A 37 7.35 2.30 -11.25
N GLN A 38 6.13 2.80 -11.08
CA GLN A 38 5.32 2.51 -9.90
C GLN A 38 4.89 1.04 -9.89
N LEU A 39 4.50 0.49 -11.05
CA LEU A 39 4.21 -0.93 -11.19
C LEU A 39 5.44 -1.80 -10.86
N GLU A 40 6.60 -1.49 -11.45
CA GLU A 40 7.85 -2.23 -11.16
C GLU A 40 8.15 -2.22 -9.66
N CYS A 41 8.03 -1.06 -9.01
CA CYS A 41 8.26 -0.93 -7.58
C CYS A 41 7.26 -1.74 -6.74
N LEU A 42 5.97 -1.76 -7.11
CA LEU A 42 4.95 -2.54 -6.41
C LEU A 42 5.12 -4.04 -6.64
N SER A 43 5.43 -4.48 -7.86
CA SER A 43 5.72 -5.88 -8.17
C SER A 43 6.94 -6.36 -7.38
N GLU A 44 8.00 -5.57 -7.32
CA GLU A 44 9.16 -5.89 -6.48
C GLU A 44 8.78 -5.96 -5.00
N LEU A 45 7.98 -4.99 -4.50
CA LEU A 45 7.53 -4.95 -3.11
C LEU A 45 6.78 -6.23 -2.74
N ARG A 46 5.80 -6.62 -3.58
CA ARG A 46 4.97 -7.81 -3.39
C ARG A 46 5.75 -9.11 -3.51
N ALA A 47 6.86 -9.12 -4.26
CA ALA A 47 7.74 -10.28 -4.39
C ALA A 47 8.66 -10.51 -3.17
N ILE A 48 8.66 -9.63 -2.16
CA ILE A 48 9.36 -9.92 -0.89
C ILE A 48 8.65 -11.12 -0.24
N PRO A 49 9.38 -12.16 0.21
CA PRO A 49 8.79 -13.25 0.96
C PRO A 49 8.57 -12.87 2.43
N LYS A 50 7.48 -13.37 3.02
CA LYS A 50 7.22 -13.23 4.45
C LYS A 50 8.01 -14.27 5.24
N GLU A 51 9.12 -13.85 5.84
CA GLU A 51 9.97 -14.72 6.67
C GLU A 51 9.62 -14.66 8.17
N VAL A 52 8.82 -13.68 8.58
CA VAL A 52 8.47 -13.43 9.98
C VAL A 52 7.18 -14.13 10.38
N ALA A 53 7.12 -14.59 11.63
CA ALA A 53 5.91 -15.10 12.28
C ALA A 53 5.05 -16.03 11.38
N PRO A 54 5.57 -17.21 10.97
CA PRO A 54 4.94 -18.09 9.97
C PRO A 54 3.58 -18.64 10.38
N LYS A 55 3.24 -18.55 11.68
CA LYS A 55 1.92 -18.92 12.22
C LYS A 55 0.80 -17.96 11.76
N TYR A 56 1.14 -16.73 11.42
CA TYR A 56 0.18 -15.67 11.10
C TYR A 56 0.28 -15.30 9.64
N ALA A 57 -0.83 -15.23 8.92
CA ALA A 57 -0.84 -14.76 7.55
C ALA A 57 -0.62 -13.23 7.49
N ILE A 58 -1.42 -12.48 8.25
CA ILE A 58 -1.48 -11.01 8.17
C ILE A 58 -0.86 -10.40 9.42
N THR A 59 0.19 -9.61 9.22
CA THR A 59 1.00 -9.02 10.29
C THR A 59 1.62 -7.70 9.83
N ASN A 60 2.09 -6.88 10.77
CA ASN A 60 3.07 -5.85 10.41
C ASN A 60 4.39 -6.49 9.92
N VAL A 61 5.33 -5.67 9.46
CA VAL A 61 6.64 -6.15 8.95
C VAL A 61 7.51 -6.88 9.98
N LEU A 62 7.24 -6.71 11.27
CA LEU A 62 7.93 -7.40 12.36
C LEU A 62 7.24 -8.70 12.79
N GLY A 63 6.17 -9.12 12.11
CA GLY A 63 5.40 -10.31 12.47
C GLY A 63 4.49 -10.10 13.70
N LYS A 64 4.15 -8.84 14.02
CA LYS A 64 3.29 -8.46 15.16
C LYS A 64 1.97 -7.83 14.68
N ALA A 65 1.18 -7.33 15.62
CA ALA A 65 -0.05 -6.61 15.35
C ALA A 65 0.16 -5.41 14.43
N CYS A 66 -0.79 -5.20 13.54
CA CYS A 66 -0.83 -4.15 12.53
C CYS A 66 -1.30 -2.83 13.12
N TYR A 67 -0.68 -1.73 12.66
CA TYR A 67 -1.19 -0.38 12.85
C TYR A 67 -1.73 0.10 11.51
N ASP A 68 -3.04 0.31 11.40
CA ASP A 68 -3.70 0.64 10.14
C ASP A 68 -4.92 1.53 10.36
N GLY A 69 -4.93 2.71 9.72
CA GLY A 69 -6.00 3.68 9.87
C GLY A 69 -7.40 3.15 9.54
N ARG A 70 -7.55 2.20 8.60
CA ARG A 70 -8.85 1.60 8.24
C ARG A 70 -9.37 0.67 9.33
N LEU A 71 -8.47 -0.02 10.04
CA LEU A 71 -8.82 -0.87 11.18
C LEU A 71 -9.17 -0.02 12.40
N ILE A 72 -8.38 1.02 12.66
CA ILE A 72 -8.57 1.93 13.80
C ILE A 72 -9.90 2.66 13.70
N THR A 73 -10.20 3.31 12.57
CA THR A 73 -11.45 4.08 12.44
C THR A 73 -12.67 3.20 12.20
N GLY A 74 -12.48 2.01 11.62
CA GLY A 74 -13.55 1.08 11.33
C GLY A 74 -14.05 0.27 12.52
N SER A 75 -13.44 0.41 13.69
CA SER A 75 -13.76 -0.37 14.88
C SER A 75 -14.03 0.52 16.09
N VAL A 76 -14.75 -0.03 17.07
CA VAL A 76 -14.91 0.63 18.37
C VAL A 76 -13.58 0.59 19.10
N TYR A 77 -13.19 1.72 19.69
CA TYR A 77 -11.96 1.83 20.47
C TYR A 77 -12.02 0.90 21.70
N ASP A 78 -10.93 0.18 21.93
CA ASP A 78 -10.70 -0.72 23.06
C ASP A 78 -9.39 -0.30 23.73
N GLU A 79 -9.44 0.10 25.00
CA GLU A 79 -8.29 0.62 25.74
C GLU A 79 -7.20 -0.45 25.97
N ALA A 80 -7.57 -1.71 26.15
CA ALA A 80 -6.62 -2.80 26.38
C ALA A 80 -5.88 -3.19 25.10
N ARG A 81 -6.56 -3.10 23.95
CA ARG A 81 -5.96 -3.35 22.63
C ARG A 81 -5.17 -2.15 22.11
N GLY A 82 -5.69 -0.93 22.32
CA GLY A 82 -5.22 0.28 21.65
C GLY A 82 -5.47 0.26 20.13
N ASP A 83 -4.57 0.90 19.39
CA ASP A 83 -4.65 1.09 17.93
C ASP A 83 -4.08 -0.08 17.11
N PHE A 84 -3.72 -1.18 17.76
CA PHE A 84 -3.07 -2.32 17.11
C PHE A 84 -4.04 -3.49 16.91
N PHE A 85 -3.99 -4.12 15.73
CA PHE A 85 -4.91 -5.19 15.34
C PHE A 85 -4.18 -6.45 14.90
N GLY A 86 -4.73 -7.62 15.23
CA GLY A 86 -4.06 -8.89 14.98
C GLY A 86 -2.87 -9.12 15.92
N PRO A 87 -1.80 -9.84 15.49
CA PRO A 87 -1.62 -10.47 14.17
C PRO A 87 -2.70 -11.52 13.89
N PHE A 88 -3.05 -11.72 12.62
CA PHE A 88 -4.16 -12.58 12.22
C PHE A 88 -3.65 -13.92 11.69
N VAL A 89 -4.31 -15.01 12.10
CA VAL A 89 -3.89 -16.36 11.72
C VAL A 89 -4.05 -16.56 10.21
N ASP A 90 -5.16 -16.10 9.66
CA ASP A 90 -5.53 -16.19 8.26
C ASP A 90 -6.30 -14.94 7.82
N GLU A 91 -6.72 -14.94 6.55
CA GLU A 91 -7.50 -13.85 5.98
C GLU A 91 -8.94 -13.79 6.52
N ASP A 92 -9.53 -14.92 6.92
CA ASP A 92 -10.88 -14.94 7.49
C ASP A 92 -10.92 -14.21 8.84
N ASP A 93 -9.91 -14.43 9.69
CA ASP A 93 -9.73 -13.72 10.96
C ASP A 93 -9.59 -12.19 10.76
N PHE A 94 -8.84 -11.79 9.73
CA PHE A 94 -8.74 -10.39 9.32
C PHE A 94 -10.09 -9.83 8.81
N ASN A 95 -10.76 -10.55 7.91
CA ASN A 95 -12.05 -10.15 7.34
C ASN A 95 -13.15 -10.01 8.41
N ASN A 96 -13.12 -10.85 9.44
CA ASN A 96 -14.03 -10.72 10.60
C ASN A 96 -13.87 -9.37 11.30
N THR A 97 -12.65 -8.83 11.37
CA THR A 97 -12.34 -7.54 11.99
C THR A 97 -12.84 -6.35 11.15
N LEU A 98 -12.99 -6.53 9.84
CA LEU A 98 -13.47 -5.49 8.93
C LEU A 98 -15.00 -5.34 8.91
N ARG A 99 -15.74 -6.26 9.54
CA ARG A 99 -17.20 -6.26 9.53
C ARG A 99 -17.78 -5.05 10.26
N CYS A 100 -18.88 -4.54 9.71
CA CYS A 100 -19.61 -3.41 10.25
C CYS A 100 -20.98 -3.90 10.77
N ILE A 101 -21.30 -3.62 12.04
CA ILE A 101 -22.55 -4.09 12.69
C ILE A 101 -23.81 -3.63 11.91
N PRO A 102 -23.92 -2.36 11.47
CA PRO A 102 -25.02 -1.91 10.61
C PRO A 102 -25.14 -2.61 9.25
N LEU A 103 -24.08 -3.23 8.74
CA LEU A 103 -24.02 -3.85 7.41
C LEU A 103 -23.55 -5.31 7.49
N PRO A 104 -24.30 -6.22 8.15
CA PRO A 104 -23.85 -7.58 8.44
C PRO A 104 -23.63 -8.45 7.19
N ASN A 105 -24.27 -8.09 6.08
CA ASN A 105 -24.16 -8.81 4.80
C ASN A 105 -23.03 -8.28 3.91
N VAL A 106 -22.37 -7.18 4.31
CA VAL A 106 -21.23 -6.62 3.57
C VAL A 106 -19.96 -7.24 4.15
N VAL A 107 -19.45 -8.25 3.46
CA VAL A 107 -18.29 -9.04 3.88
C VAL A 107 -17.27 -9.12 2.76
N HIS A 108 -16.00 -9.11 3.12
CA HIS A 108 -14.90 -9.36 2.19
C HIS A 108 -14.81 -10.85 1.86
N SER A 109 -14.44 -11.14 0.62
CA SER A 109 -14.01 -12.46 0.15
C SER A 109 -12.65 -12.81 0.74
N SER A 110 -12.36 -14.10 0.76
CA SER A 110 -11.05 -14.64 1.14
C SER A 110 -10.42 -15.39 -0.04
N GLY A 111 -9.14 -15.74 0.09
CA GLY A 111 -8.36 -16.41 -0.96
C GLY A 111 -7.43 -15.47 -1.72
N HIS A 112 -7.18 -14.28 -1.19
CA HIS A 112 -6.23 -13.33 -1.76
C HIS A 112 -4.80 -13.74 -1.46
N GLU A 113 -3.86 -13.34 -2.31
CA GLU A 113 -2.45 -13.46 -1.99
C GLU A 113 -2.10 -12.49 -0.86
N ILE A 114 -1.36 -12.99 0.13
CA ILE A 114 -0.85 -12.15 1.22
C ILE A 114 0.53 -11.65 0.83
N VAL A 115 0.63 -10.35 0.58
CA VAL A 115 1.82 -9.69 0.03
C VAL A 115 2.25 -8.55 0.94
N LEU A 116 3.49 -8.09 0.79
CA LEU A 116 3.91 -6.87 1.45
C LEU A 116 3.21 -5.66 0.81
N THR A 117 2.50 -4.90 1.63
CA THR A 117 1.76 -3.69 1.25
C THR A 117 2.32 -2.49 2.00
N HIS A 118 2.17 -1.31 1.40
CA HIS A 118 2.59 -0.07 2.04
C HIS A 118 1.64 0.34 3.17
N GLY A 119 0.33 0.14 2.99
CA GLY A 119 -0.70 0.52 3.96
C GLY A 119 -1.03 2.01 3.98
N ASP A 120 -0.39 2.85 3.16
CA ASP A 120 -0.73 4.28 3.01
C ASP A 120 -0.18 4.83 1.69
N LEU A 121 -0.43 4.08 0.60
CA LEU A 121 0.06 4.43 -0.74
C LEU A 121 -0.72 5.61 -1.31
N ASN A 122 -0.40 6.80 -0.82
CA ASN A 122 -1.03 8.05 -1.22
C ASN A 122 -0.04 8.92 -2.03
N MET A 123 -0.56 9.96 -2.67
CA MET A 123 0.25 10.85 -3.50
C MET A 123 1.30 11.66 -2.69
N ARG A 124 1.08 11.90 -1.38
CA ARG A 124 2.02 12.65 -0.51
C ARG A 124 3.24 11.80 -0.10
N ASN A 125 3.07 10.49 -0.10
CA ASN A 125 4.07 9.50 0.29
C ASN A 125 4.89 8.99 -0.91
N ILE A 126 4.58 9.49 -2.11
CA ILE A 126 5.31 9.20 -3.34
C ILE A 126 6.17 10.39 -3.71
N MET A 127 7.48 10.20 -3.60
CA MET A 127 8.45 11.21 -3.97
C MET A 127 8.76 11.12 -5.46
N MET A 128 8.78 12.29 -6.11
CA MET A 128 9.14 12.42 -7.51
C MET A 128 10.37 13.30 -7.66
N HIS A 129 11.31 12.87 -8.49
CA HIS A 129 12.49 13.63 -8.84
C HIS A 129 12.72 13.60 -10.35
N ASN A 130 12.71 14.77 -10.98
CA ASN A 130 12.77 14.94 -12.45
C ASN A 130 11.76 14.09 -13.22
N GLY A 131 10.51 14.04 -12.72
CA GLY A 131 9.45 13.28 -13.38
C GLY A 131 9.53 11.76 -13.21
N ARG A 132 10.48 11.26 -12.42
CA ARG A 132 10.63 9.84 -12.11
C ARG A 132 10.36 9.59 -10.62
N LEU A 133 9.85 8.39 -10.31
CA LEU A 133 9.72 7.94 -8.93
C LEU A 133 11.10 7.93 -8.27
N SER A 134 11.22 8.66 -7.16
CA SER A 134 12.47 8.79 -6.41
C SER A 134 12.44 8.11 -5.06
N GLY A 135 11.27 7.77 -4.55
CA GLY A 135 11.11 7.01 -3.32
C GLY A 135 9.66 6.93 -2.88
N ILE A 136 9.39 5.97 -2.02
CA ILE A 136 8.15 5.86 -1.26
C ILE A 136 8.54 6.02 0.20
N ILE A 137 7.81 6.84 0.94
CA ILE A 137 8.08 7.18 2.35
C ILE A 137 6.87 6.85 3.21
N ASP A 138 7.01 7.00 4.53
CA ASP A 138 5.90 6.84 5.49
C ASP A 138 5.39 5.40 5.64
N TRP A 139 6.34 4.50 5.93
CA TRP A 139 6.13 3.05 6.02
C TRP A 139 5.54 2.57 7.36
N GLU A 140 5.03 3.46 8.21
CA GLU A 140 4.58 3.08 9.56
C GLU A 140 3.37 2.13 9.58
N THR A 141 2.58 2.13 8.51
CA THR A 141 1.42 1.25 8.32
C THR A 141 1.73 0.00 7.48
N CYS A 142 2.99 -0.21 7.10
CA CYS A 142 3.34 -1.30 6.20
C CYS A 142 3.24 -2.68 6.87
N GLY A 143 2.85 -3.67 6.08
CA GLY A 143 2.66 -5.02 6.57
C GLY A 143 2.27 -6.00 5.49
N TRP A 144 2.10 -7.24 5.90
CA TRP A 144 1.61 -8.35 5.10
C TRP A 144 0.09 -8.34 5.14
N PHE A 145 -0.54 -8.02 4.02
CA PHE A 145 -1.99 -7.89 3.89
C PHE A 145 -2.45 -8.49 2.56
N PRO A 146 -3.77 -8.69 2.36
CA PRO A 146 -4.32 -9.06 1.06
C PRO A 146 -3.84 -8.12 -0.06
N ASP A 147 -3.61 -8.68 -1.24
CA ASP A 147 -3.09 -7.98 -2.42
C ASP A 147 -3.96 -6.82 -2.92
N TYR A 148 -5.23 -6.74 -2.55
CA TYR A 148 -6.09 -5.58 -2.83
C TYR A 148 -5.86 -4.39 -1.88
N TRP A 149 -5.17 -4.57 -0.75
CA TRP A 149 -5.21 -3.62 0.38
C TRP A 149 -4.73 -2.21 0.01
N ASP A 150 -3.57 -2.10 -0.67
CA ASP A 150 -3.07 -0.79 -1.14
C ASP A 150 -4.01 -0.15 -2.18
N TYR A 151 -4.70 -0.95 -3.00
CA TYR A 151 -5.61 -0.44 -4.03
C TYR A 151 -6.82 0.25 -3.40
N THR A 152 -7.52 -0.45 -2.51
CA THR A 152 -8.73 0.08 -1.88
C THR A 152 -8.41 1.26 -0.98
N LYS A 153 -7.28 1.22 -0.27
CA LYS A 153 -6.80 2.34 0.54
C LYS A 153 -6.42 3.56 -0.28
N ALA A 154 -5.72 3.39 -1.40
CA ALA A 154 -5.39 4.50 -2.30
C ALA A 154 -6.66 5.20 -2.82
N HIS A 155 -7.71 4.43 -3.13
CA HIS A 155 -9.03 4.98 -3.48
C HIS A 155 -9.71 5.69 -2.31
N PHE A 156 -9.57 5.20 -1.09
CA PHE A 156 -10.14 5.81 0.11
C PHE A 156 -9.50 7.15 0.49
N ILE A 157 -8.17 7.23 0.50
CA ILE A 157 -7.44 8.40 1.03
C ILE A 157 -7.60 9.63 0.13
N THR A 158 -7.82 9.42 -1.17
CA THR A 158 -7.78 10.47 -2.20
C THR A 158 -9.01 10.48 -3.12
N LYS A 159 -10.18 10.13 -2.57
CA LYS A 159 -11.48 9.99 -3.28
C LYS A 159 -11.80 11.09 -4.29
N ILE A 160 -11.39 12.33 -4.03
CA ILE A 160 -11.71 13.49 -4.87
C ILE A 160 -10.73 13.69 -6.04
N HIS A 161 -9.53 13.11 -5.99
CA HIS A 161 -8.47 13.40 -6.94
C HIS A 161 -8.50 12.45 -8.15
N ARG A 162 -9.44 12.70 -9.08
CA ARG A 162 -9.69 11.85 -10.27
C ARG A 162 -8.46 11.50 -11.12
N ARG A 163 -7.47 12.39 -11.19
CA ARG A 163 -6.24 12.10 -11.94
C ARG A 163 -5.39 11.05 -11.23
N TRP A 164 -5.35 11.08 -9.90
CA TRP A 164 -4.61 10.11 -9.11
C TRP A 164 -5.30 8.76 -9.14
N LEU A 165 -6.63 8.73 -8.97
CA LEU A 165 -7.40 7.48 -9.06
C LEU A 165 -7.19 6.77 -10.40
N ARG A 166 -7.18 7.51 -11.52
CA ARG A 166 -6.86 6.93 -12.84
C ARG A 166 -5.45 6.31 -12.91
N ILE A 167 -4.48 6.87 -12.18
CA ILE A 167 -3.13 6.29 -12.14
C ILE A 167 -3.14 5.03 -11.28
N VAL A 168 -3.79 5.07 -10.11
CA VAL A 168 -3.97 3.90 -9.24
C VAL A 168 -4.63 2.76 -10.03
N ASP A 169 -5.73 3.04 -10.73
CA ASP A 169 -6.41 2.05 -11.57
C ASP A 169 -5.47 1.47 -12.63
N ALA A 170 -4.78 2.30 -13.41
CA ALA A 170 -3.87 1.85 -14.46
C ALA A 170 -2.64 1.06 -13.95
N VAL A 171 -2.21 1.30 -12.71
CA VAL A 171 -1.11 0.56 -12.08
C VAL A 171 -1.61 -0.79 -11.57
N PHE A 172 -2.72 -0.80 -10.83
CA PHE A 172 -3.23 -2.01 -10.19
C PHE A 172 -3.94 -2.97 -11.13
N GLU A 173 -4.49 -2.49 -12.26
CA GLU A 173 -5.05 -3.34 -13.34
C GLU A 173 -4.05 -4.40 -13.83
N LYS A 174 -2.75 -4.11 -13.75
CA LYS A 174 -1.69 -5.03 -14.15
C LYS A 174 -1.30 -6.03 -13.05
N LEU A 175 -1.74 -5.79 -11.82
CA LEU A 175 -1.46 -6.64 -10.65
C LEU A 175 -2.64 -7.58 -10.34
N GLY A 176 -3.86 -7.21 -10.73
CA GLY A 176 -5.05 -8.03 -10.51
C GLY A 176 -6.34 -7.25 -10.77
N ASN A 177 -7.47 -7.93 -10.60
CA ASN A 177 -8.79 -7.30 -10.59
C ASN A 177 -9.28 -7.20 -9.14
N PHE A 178 -9.44 -5.97 -8.65
CA PHE A 178 -9.82 -5.67 -7.26
C PHE A 178 -11.15 -4.88 -7.19
N GLU A 179 -11.96 -4.92 -8.25
CA GLU A 179 -13.21 -4.15 -8.33
C GLU A 179 -14.23 -4.59 -7.29
N ALA A 180 -14.29 -5.90 -7.00
CA ALA A 180 -15.21 -6.46 -6.01
C ALA A 180 -14.84 -5.97 -4.60
N GLU A 181 -13.57 -6.03 -4.24
CA GLU A 181 -13.02 -5.62 -2.95
C GLU A 181 -13.21 -4.11 -2.76
N LEU A 182 -12.99 -3.32 -3.82
CA LEU A 182 -13.26 -1.88 -3.80
C LEU A 182 -14.75 -1.57 -3.64
N ALA A 183 -15.66 -2.35 -4.25
CA ALA A 183 -17.09 -2.17 -4.11
C ALA A 183 -17.58 -2.49 -2.68
N VAL A 184 -17.00 -3.51 -2.04
CA VAL A 184 -17.24 -3.82 -0.62
C VAL A 184 -16.76 -2.67 0.26
N GLU A 185 -15.51 -2.23 0.09
CA GLU A 185 -14.95 -1.12 0.86
C GLU A 185 -15.77 0.17 0.72
N ARG A 186 -16.21 0.52 -0.49
CA ARG A 186 -17.07 1.70 -0.73
C ARG A 186 -18.40 1.66 0.01
N GLN A 187 -18.97 0.48 0.24
CA GLN A 187 -20.19 0.34 1.06
C GLN A 187 -19.88 0.60 2.54
N LEU A 188 -18.73 0.10 3.02
CA LEU A 188 -18.31 0.24 4.41
C LEU A 188 -17.85 1.66 4.77
N TRP A 189 -17.29 2.41 3.81
CA TRP A 189 -16.76 3.77 4.05
C TRP A 189 -17.79 4.78 4.56
N TRP A 190 -19.08 4.53 4.40
CA TRP A 190 -20.15 5.40 4.92
C TRP A 190 -20.43 5.21 6.42
N TYR A 191 -19.88 4.17 7.02
CA TYR A 191 -20.14 3.77 8.41
C TYR A 191 -18.87 3.70 9.26
N CYS A 192 -17.71 3.57 8.62
CA CYS A 192 -16.40 3.53 9.28
C CYS A 192 -15.73 4.93 9.39
N TYR A 193 -16.37 6.00 8.87
CA TYR A 193 -15.85 7.37 8.83
C TYR A 193 -16.95 8.42 8.87
#